data_AF-A0AAN6AV25-F1
#
_entry.id   AF-A0AAN6AV25-F1
#
_cell.length_a   1.000
_cell.length_b   1.000
_cell.length_c   1.000
_cell.angle_alpha   90.00
_cell.angle_beta   90.00
_cell.angle_gamma   90.00
#
_symmetry.space_group_name_H-M   'P 1'
#
loop_
_entity.id
_entity.type
_entity.pdbx_description
1 polymer ?
#
loop_
_entity_poly.entity_id
_entity_poly.type
_entity_poly.pdbx_seq_one_letter_code
_entity_poly.pdbx_strand_id
1 'polypeptide(L)'
;MKRVILATLAIGLAGCASTPPKDQKYIGGTVDIYSTSSVAIAQDRADKLCGSHAYFVSNDNDLKEVLGKYAPPDPKISFNCDLEMAAYLGSKEAYEIKMKRTEQAYKEMYKAQYRLKEARRRNADPKKLESYTERDPDGTIRSYSFFNGKSCEAITYPDGTGKTTCD
;
A
#
# COMPACT_ATOMS: atom_id res chain seq x y z
N MET A 1 -78.53 5.26 2.07
CA MET A 1 -77.74 4.75 3.21
C MET A 1 -76.28 4.67 2.77
N LYS A 2 -75.40 5.53 3.29
CA LYS A 2 -73.97 5.59 2.91
C LYS A 2 -73.18 4.58 3.76
N ARG A 3 -72.47 3.65 3.13
CA ARG A 3 -71.56 2.70 3.79
C ARG A 3 -70.21 3.39 4.02
N VAL A 4 -69.87 3.60 5.30
CA VAL A 4 -68.58 4.15 5.71
C VAL A 4 -67.58 3.00 5.78
N ILE A 5 -66.53 3.07 4.96
CA ILE A 5 -65.41 2.12 5.00
C ILE A 5 -64.45 2.60 6.09
N LEU A 6 -64.41 1.91 7.22
CA LEU A 6 -63.40 2.09 8.26
C LEU A 6 -62.08 1.49 7.77
N ALA A 7 -61.22 2.33 7.20
CA ALA A 7 -59.84 1.97 6.91
C ALA A 7 -59.06 1.94 8.24
N THR A 8 -58.77 0.73 8.74
CA THR A 8 -57.84 0.51 9.85
C THR A 8 -56.44 0.90 9.41
N LEU A 9 -55.93 2.04 9.90
CA LEU A 9 -54.52 2.38 9.83
C LEU A 9 -53.74 1.41 10.73
N ALA A 10 -53.00 0.48 10.11
CA ALA A 10 -51.97 -0.25 10.81
C ALA A 10 -50.82 0.72 11.12
N ILE A 11 -50.73 1.17 12.37
CA ILE A 11 -49.57 1.91 12.86
C ILE A 11 -48.43 0.90 12.96
N GLY A 12 -47.60 0.86 11.91
CA GLY A 12 -46.33 0.16 11.96
C GLY A 12 -45.48 0.77 13.08
N LEU A 13 -45.26 0.00 14.14
CA LEU A 13 -44.23 0.28 15.14
C LEU A 13 -42.86 0.13 14.46
N ALA A 14 -42.45 1.14 13.69
CA ALA A 14 -41.07 1.32 13.32
C ALA A 14 -40.34 1.72 14.61
N GLY A 15 -39.82 0.72 15.33
CA GLY A 15 -38.90 0.97 16.44
C GLY A 15 -37.79 1.91 15.95
N CYS A 16 -37.50 2.95 16.73
CA CYS A 16 -36.43 3.89 16.42
C CYS A 16 -35.13 3.09 16.17
N ALA A 17 -34.73 2.94 14.91
CA ALA A 17 -33.41 2.43 14.58
C ALA A 17 -32.40 3.36 15.25
N SER A 18 -31.47 2.77 16.02
CA SER A 18 -30.38 3.54 16.64
C SER A 18 -29.70 4.38 15.56
N THR A 19 -29.49 5.66 15.84
CA THR A 19 -28.79 6.54 14.91
C THR A 19 -27.41 5.93 14.64
N PRO A 20 -27.06 5.68 13.37
CA PRO A 20 -25.78 5.08 13.06
C PRO A 20 -24.63 5.96 13.54
N PRO A 21 -23.46 5.36 13.88
CA PRO A 21 -22.28 6.12 14.26
C PRO A 21 -21.91 7.17 13.20
N LYS A 22 -21.31 8.27 13.65
CA LYS A 22 -20.73 9.27 12.73
C LYS A 22 -19.44 8.72 12.14
N ASP A 23 -19.11 9.20 10.93
CA ASP A 23 -17.80 8.93 10.34
C ASP A 23 -16.69 9.36 11.28
N GLN A 24 -15.68 8.51 11.41
CA GLN A 24 -14.64 8.71 12.40
C GLN A 24 -13.27 8.46 11.79
N LYS A 25 -12.33 9.36 12.09
CA LYS A 25 -10.90 9.18 11.87
C LYS A 25 -10.23 8.86 13.19
N TYR A 26 -9.46 7.79 13.21
CA TYR A 26 -8.73 7.32 14.39
C TYR A 26 -7.24 7.72 14.34
N ILE A 27 -6.60 7.67 15.50
CA ILE A 27 -5.14 7.76 15.62
C ILE A 27 -4.54 6.60 14.82
N GLY A 28 -3.55 6.90 13.97
CA GLY A 28 -2.99 5.92 13.02
C GLY A 28 -3.61 5.95 11.62
N GLY A 29 -4.51 6.91 11.34
CA GLY A 29 -4.96 7.20 9.98
C GLY A 29 -6.13 6.36 9.48
N THR A 30 -6.60 5.39 10.25
CA THR A 30 -7.82 4.61 9.92
C THR A 30 -9.04 5.54 9.89
N VAL A 31 -9.87 5.37 8.86
CA VAL A 31 -11.12 6.10 8.69
C VAL A 31 -12.24 5.11 8.46
N ASP A 32 -13.27 5.18 9.30
CA ASP A 32 -14.46 4.35 9.18
C ASP A 32 -15.64 5.21 8.73
N ILE A 33 -16.25 4.83 7.62
CA ILE A 33 -17.42 5.49 7.06
C ILE A 33 -18.66 4.64 7.30
N TYR A 34 -19.64 5.24 7.95
CA TYR A 34 -20.90 4.60 8.30
C TYR A 34 -22.06 5.12 7.44
N SER A 35 -23.21 4.45 7.54
CA SER A 35 -24.47 4.87 6.90
C SER A 35 -24.43 4.90 5.37
N THR A 36 -23.55 4.11 4.75
CA THR A 36 -23.50 3.92 3.29
C THR A 36 -22.97 2.52 2.97
N SER A 37 -23.54 1.89 1.94
CA SER A 37 -23.00 0.69 1.32
C SER A 37 -22.26 0.98 0.00
N SER A 38 -22.35 2.22 -0.50
CA SER A 38 -21.62 2.64 -1.70
C SER A 38 -20.19 3.00 -1.33
N VAL A 39 -19.24 2.22 -1.87
CA VAL A 39 -17.80 2.50 -1.74
C VAL A 39 -17.44 3.87 -2.32
N ALA A 40 -18.07 4.28 -3.43
CA ALA A 40 -17.79 5.59 -4.04
C ALA A 40 -18.20 6.77 -3.15
N ILE A 41 -19.37 6.70 -2.51
CA ILE A 41 -19.82 7.72 -1.55
C ILE A 41 -18.93 7.70 -0.31
N ALA A 42 -18.53 6.51 0.13
CA ALA A 42 -17.65 6.37 1.28
C ALA A 42 -16.24 6.93 1.00
N GLN A 43 -15.72 6.73 -0.20
CA GLN A 43 -14.44 7.26 -0.67
C GLN A 43 -14.41 8.79 -0.57
N ASP A 44 -15.40 9.50 -1.14
CA ASP A 44 -15.45 10.97 -1.08
C ASP A 44 -15.48 11.51 0.37
N ARG A 45 -16.19 10.81 1.27
CA ARG A 45 -16.25 11.15 2.69
C ARG A 45 -14.91 10.86 3.40
N ALA A 46 -14.28 9.74 3.09
CA ALA A 46 -12.98 9.36 3.64
C ALA A 46 -11.86 10.30 3.18
N ASP A 47 -11.85 10.68 1.90
CA ASP A 47 -10.89 11.63 1.31
C ASP A 47 -10.93 12.97 2.05
N LYS A 48 -12.14 13.48 2.37
CA LYS A 48 -12.31 14.69 3.17
C LYS A 48 -11.71 14.58 4.57
N LEU A 49 -11.84 13.43 5.22
CA LEU A 49 -11.25 13.19 6.55
C LEU A 49 -9.72 12.98 6.49
N CYS A 50 -9.22 12.46 5.37
CA CYS A 50 -7.78 12.30 5.14
C CYS A 50 -7.10 13.58 4.65
N GLY A 51 -7.87 14.56 4.13
CA GLY A 51 -7.37 15.83 3.61
C GLY A 51 -6.75 15.72 2.21
N SER A 52 -6.72 14.52 1.64
CA SER A 52 -6.23 14.26 0.29
C SER A 52 -6.92 13.02 -0.27
N HIS A 53 -6.35 11.84 0.00
CA HIS A 53 -6.82 10.57 -0.49
C HIS A 53 -6.77 9.53 0.61
N ALA A 54 -7.85 8.77 0.75
CA ALA A 54 -7.97 7.64 1.65
C ALA A 54 -7.90 6.35 0.84
N TYR A 55 -7.10 5.39 1.26
CA TYR A 55 -6.99 4.11 0.56
C TYR A 55 -8.01 3.12 1.10
N PHE A 56 -8.82 2.53 0.22
CA PHE A 56 -9.81 1.53 0.60
C PHE A 56 -9.15 0.30 1.22
N VAL A 57 -9.63 -0.13 2.39
CA VAL A 57 -9.12 -1.30 3.13
C VAL A 57 -10.16 -2.44 3.11
N SER A 58 -11.38 -2.19 3.60
CA SER A 58 -12.40 -3.22 3.72
C SER A 58 -13.82 -2.65 3.64
N ASN A 59 -14.79 -3.54 3.35
CA ASN A 59 -16.21 -3.23 3.38
C ASN A 59 -16.95 -4.27 4.22
N ASP A 60 -17.37 -3.88 5.43
CA ASP A 60 -18.08 -4.76 6.34
C ASP A 60 -19.55 -4.98 5.92
N ASN A 61 -20.06 -4.20 4.95
CA ASN A 61 -21.39 -4.47 4.39
C ASN A 61 -21.43 -5.83 3.66
N ASP A 62 -20.31 -6.27 3.08
CA ASP A 62 -20.22 -7.57 2.41
C ASP A 62 -20.24 -8.73 3.44
N LEU A 63 -19.83 -8.45 4.68
CA LEU A 63 -19.88 -9.41 5.78
C LEU A 63 -21.31 -9.63 6.32
N LYS A 64 -22.25 -8.70 6.08
CA LYS A 64 -23.65 -8.89 6.50
C LYS A 64 -24.33 -10.04 5.75
N GLU A 65 -24.03 -10.22 4.47
CA GLU A 65 -24.57 -11.33 3.68
C GLU A 65 -23.99 -12.68 4.11
N VAL A 66 -22.74 -12.70 4.58
CA VAL A 66 -22.02 -13.94 4.95
C VAL A 66 -22.23 -14.33 6.42
N LEU A 67 -22.21 -13.37 7.35
CA LEU A 67 -22.20 -13.63 8.79
C LEU A 67 -23.58 -13.57 9.43
N GLY A 68 -24.60 -13.04 8.74
CA GLY A 68 -25.97 -12.94 9.24
C GLY A 68 -26.05 -12.31 10.63
N LYS A 69 -26.40 -13.11 11.65
CA LYS A 69 -26.52 -12.66 13.05
C LYS A 69 -25.20 -12.27 13.73
N TYR A 70 -24.05 -12.66 13.17
CA TYR A 70 -22.73 -12.32 13.68
C TYR A 70 -22.11 -11.10 12.98
N ALA A 71 -22.84 -10.48 12.04
CA ALA A 71 -22.36 -9.29 11.38
C ALA A 71 -22.28 -8.11 12.36
N PRO A 72 -21.34 -7.17 12.15
CA PRO A 72 -21.25 -5.97 12.97
C PRO A 72 -22.61 -5.23 12.99
N PRO A 73 -23.04 -4.72 14.17
CA PRO A 73 -24.32 -4.02 14.29
C PRO A 73 -24.37 -2.81 13.34
N ASP A 74 -23.26 -2.07 13.27
CA ASP A 74 -23.06 -0.93 12.40
C ASP A 74 -21.99 -1.27 11.35
N PRO A 75 -22.39 -1.75 10.15
CA PRO A 75 -21.45 -2.06 9.11
C PRO A 75 -20.84 -0.75 8.60
N LYS A 76 -19.56 -0.83 8.26
CA LYS A 76 -18.75 0.30 7.88
C LYS A 76 -17.89 -0.03 6.68
N ILE A 77 -17.47 1.01 5.99
CA ILE A 77 -16.45 0.92 4.96
C ILE A 77 -15.18 1.56 5.53
N SER A 78 -14.12 0.76 5.60
CA SER A 78 -12.87 1.14 6.26
C SER A 78 -11.84 1.57 5.22
N PHE A 79 -11.16 2.67 5.53
CA PHE A 79 -10.07 3.24 4.74
C PHE A 79 -8.87 3.55 5.64
N ASN A 80 -7.73 3.89 5.04
CA ASN A 80 -6.61 4.46 5.78
C ASN A 80 -5.99 5.63 5.01
N CYS A 81 -5.65 6.72 5.70
CA CYS A 81 -5.02 7.89 5.09
C CYS A 81 -3.54 7.69 4.76
N ASP A 82 -2.88 6.74 5.41
CA ASP A 82 -1.47 6.44 5.20
C ASP A 82 -1.30 5.31 4.18
N LEU A 83 -0.50 5.56 3.15
CA LEU A 83 -0.26 4.60 2.06
C LEU A 83 0.38 3.30 2.58
N GLU A 84 1.35 3.41 3.48
CA GLU A 84 2.12 2.26 3.97
C GLU A 84 1.25 1.38 4.87
N MET A 85 0.49 2.00 5.76
CA MET A 85 -0.47 1.33 6.62
C MET A 85 -1.61 0.72 5.81
N ALA A 86 -2.14 1.43 4.81
CA ALA A 86 -3.16 0.89 3.92
C ALA A 86 -2.68 -0.35 3.17
N ALA A 87 -1.46 -0.32 2.62
CA ALA A 87 -0.87 -1.47 1.94
C ALA A 87 -0.68 -2.64 2.90
N TYR A 88 -0.24 -2.38 4.13
CA TYR A 88 -0.11 -3.40 5.18
C TYR A 88 -1.46 -4.03 5.56
N LEU A 89 -2.52 -3.23 5.63
CA LEU A 89 -3.88 -3.66 5.94
C LEU A 89 -4.59 -4.34 4.76
N GLY A 90 -3.94 -4.49 3.60
CA GLY A 90 -4.47 -5.24 2.45
C GLY A 90 -5.14 -4.39 1.38
N SER A 91 -4.98 -3.06 1.40
CA SER A 91 -5.44 -2.21 0.30
C SER A 91 -4.68 -2.51 -0.99
N LYS A 92 -5.41 -2.98 -2.01
CA LYS A 92 -4.83 -3.32 -3.33
C LYS A 92 -4.21 -2.10 -4.02
N GLU A 93 -4.93 -0.99 -4.03
CA GLU A 93 -4.44 0.27 -4.62
C GLU A 93 -3.16 0.75 -3.94
N ALA A 94 -3.16 0.79 -2.59
CA ALA A 94 -2.01 1.24 -1.84
C ALA A 94 -0.80 0.33 -2.09
N TYR A 95 -1.01 -0.99 -2.14
CA TYR A 95 0.02 -1.96 -2.46
C TYR A 95 0.62 -1.72 -3.85
N GLU A 96 -0.21 -1.51 -4.88
CA GLU A 96 0.25 -1.25 -6.24
C GLU A 96 1.07 0.05 -6.34
N ILE A 97 0.62 1.11 -5.66
CA ILE A 97 1.37 2.39 -5.61
C ILE A 97 2.70 2.20 -4.88
N LYS A 98 2.70 1.51 -3.74
CA LYS A 98 3.91 1.21 -2.96
C LYS A 98 4.92 0.41 -3.79
N MET A 99 4.46 -0.61 -4.53
CA MET A 99 5.32 -1.42 -5.39
C MET A 99 5.92 -0.59 -6.52
N LYS A 100 5.12 0.27 -7.19
CA LYS A 100 5.63 1.17 -8.23
C LYS A 100 6.70 2.13 -7.69
N ARG A 101 6.49 2.74 -6.52
CA ARG A 101 7.49 3.61 -5.86
C ARG A 101 8.77 2.84 -5.55
N THR A 102 8.63 1.62 -5.06
CA THR A 102 9.74 0.73 -4.75
C THR A 102 10.55 0.39 -6.00
N GLU A 103 9.88 -0.03 -7.09
CA GLU A 103 10.53 -0.30 -8.38
C GLU A 103 11.26 0.93 -8.94
N GLN A 104 10.67 2.12 -8.82
CA GLN A 104 11.32 3.35 -9.25
C GLN A 104 12.56 3.66 -8.41
N ALA A 105 12.48 3.51 -7.09
CA ALA A 105 13.61 3.70 -6.19
C ALA A 105 14.76 2.72 -6.54
N TYR A 106 14.45 1.45 -6.82
CA TYR A 106 15.45 0.49 -7.28
C TYR A 106 16.08 0.89 -8.62
N LYS A 107 15.30 1.37 -9.60
CA LYS A 107 15.84 1.87 -10.88
C LYS A 107 16.81 3.04 -10.68
N GLU A 108 16.47 3.99 -9.81
CA GLU A 108 17.32 5.14 -9.50
C GLU A 108 18.59 4.72 -8.75
N MET A 109 18.48 3.79 -7.81
CA MET A 109 19.60 3.18 -7.10
C MET A 109 20.59 2.53 -8.08
N TYR A 110 20.12 1.67 -8.97
CA TYR A 110 21.00 1.01 -9.95
C TYR A 110 21.68 2.01 -10.89
N LYS A 111 20.99 3.07 -11.28
CA LYS A 111 21.58 4.15 -12.08
C LYS A 111 22.67 4.89 -11.31
N ALA A 112 22.50 5.11 -10.01
CA ALA A 112 23.49 5.75 -9.16
C ALA A 112 24.72 4.86 -8.95
N GLN A 113 24.53 3.57 -8.66
CA GLN A 113 25.60 2.57 -8.53
C GLN A 113 26.43 2.47 -9.81
N TYR A 114 25.78 2.40 -10.98
CA TYR A 114 26.48 2.36 -12.26
C TYR A 114 27.34 3.62 -12.50
N ARG A 115 26.81 4.81 -12.20
CA ARG A 115 27.58 6.06 -12.31
C ARG A 115 28.79 6.08 -11.36
N LEU A 116 28.64 5.55 -10.16
CA LEU A 116 29.72 5.44 -9.18
C LEU A 116 30.81 4.47 -9.66
N LYS A 117 30.41 3.30 -10.19
CA LYS A 117 31.32 2.33 -10.83
C LYS A 117 32.16 2.97 -11.92
N GLU A 118 31.52 3.67 -12.86
CA GLU A 118 32.23 4.31 -13.98
C GLU A 118 33.11 5.50 -13.54
N ALA A 119 32.72 6.23 -12.49
CA ALA A 119 33.57 7.27 -11.92
C ALA A 119 34.83 6.65 -11.28
N ARG A 120 34.67 5.58 -10.49
CA ARG A 120 35.80 4.88 -9.86
C ARG A 120 36.71 4.21 -10.89
N ARG A 121 36.16 3.55 -11.91
CA ARG A 121 36.94 2.97 -13.02
C ARG A 121 37.84 4.00 -13.70
N ARG A 122 37.32 5.22 -13.94
CA ARG A 122 38.08 6.31 -14.57
C ARG A 122 39.15 6.92 -13.68
N ASN A 123 38.94 6.89 -12.36
CA ASN A 123 39.84 7.48 -11.38
C ASN A 123 40.85 6.49 -10.78
N ALA A 124 40.64 5.19 -10.99
CA ALA A 124 41.51 4.15 -10.45
C ALA A 124 42.92 4.26 -11.03
N ASP A 125 43.93 4.18 -10.16
CA ASP A 125 45.33 4.16 -10.57
C ASP A 125 45.61 2.87 -11.38
N PRO A 126 46.02 2.94 -12.66
CA PRO A 126 46.24 1.76 -13.46
C PRO A 126 47.35 0.86 -12.92
N LYS A 127 48.22 1.36 -12.04
CA LYS A 127 49.32 0.62 -11.40
C LYS A 127 48.91 -0.04 -10.09
N LYS A 128 47.71 0.19 -9.58
CA LYS A 128 47.22 -0.36 -8.31
C LYS A 128 45.96 -1.16 -8.53
N LEU A 129 45.81 -2.23 -7.74
CA LEU A 129 44.53 -2.92 -7.63
C LEU A 129 43.66 -2.10 -6.68
N GLU A 130 42.58 -1.56 -7.21
CA GLU A 130 41.55 -0.89 -6.42
C GLU A 130 40.28 -1.73 -6.44
N SER A 131 39.63 -1.88 -5.30
CA SER A 131 38.37 -2.59 -5.21
C SER A 131 37.41 -1.95 -4.23
N TYR A 132 36.12 -2.20 -4.44
CA TYR A 132 35.08 -1.83 -3.48
C TYR A 132 33.90 -2.78 -3.59
N THR A 133 33.13 -2.86 -2.51
CA THR A 133 31.96 -3.73 -2.41
C THR A 133 30.74 -2.88 -2.05
N GLU A 134 29.64 -3.16 -2.72
CA GLU A 134 28.31 -2.64 -2.43
C GLU A 134 27.40 -3.79 -1.99
N ARG A 135 26.44 -3.46 -1.14
CA ARG A 135 25.38 -4.37 -0.73
C ARG A 135 24.04 -3.76 -1.08
N ASP A 136 23.30 -4.45 -1.94
CA ASP A 136 21.94 -4.08 -2.34
C ASP A 136 20.97 -4.37 -1.17
N PRO A 137 19.81 -3.68 -1.10
CA PRO A 137 18.81 -3.90 -0.05
C PRO A 137 18.24 -5.32 0.01
N ASP A 138 18.24 -6.03 -1.11
CA ASP A 138 17.82 -7.44 -1.21
C ASP A 138 18.87 -8.42 -0.65
N GLY A 139 20.04 -7.91 -0.23
CA GLY A 139 21.15 -8.69 0.29
C GLY A 139 22.18 -9.11 -0.76
N THR A 140 21.97 -8.79 -2.04
CA THR A 140 22.95 -9.02 -3.11
C THR A 140 24.23 -8.23 -2.84
N ILE A 141 25.39 -8.88 -2.96
CA ILE A 141 26.70 -8.26 -2.78
C ILE A 141 27.35 -8.09 -4.15
N ARG A 142 27.80 -6.87 -4.46
CA ARG A 142 28.50 -6.54 -5.70
C ARG A 142 29.91 -6.07 -5.37
N SER A 143 30.91 -6.79 -5.84
CA SER A 143 32.31 -6.42 -5.67
C SER A 143 32.90 -6.01 -7.00
N TYR A 144 33.55 -4.87 -7.03
CA TYR A 144 34.17 -4.27 -8.19
C TYR A 144 35.66 -4.21 -7.97
N SER A 145 36.43 -4.61 -8.98
CA SER A 145 37.89 -4.53 -8.97
C SER A 145 38.37 -3.85 -10.24
N PHE A 146 39.35 -2.97 -10.10
CA PHE A 146 39.97 -2.21 -11.19
C PHE A 146 41.47 -2.43 -11.17
N PHE A 147 42.03 -2.80 -12.31
CA PHE A 147 43.46 -2.95 -12.48
C PHE A 147 43.83 -2.76 -13.95
N ASN A 148 44.88 -1.98 -14.21
CA ASN A 148 45.38 -1.77 -15.57
C ASN A 148 44.30 -1.30 -16.58
N GLY A 149 43.40 -0.42 -16.14
CA GLY A 149 42.30 0.11 -16.96
C GLY A 149 41.16 -0.87 -17.25
N LYS A 150 41.25 -2.13 -16.76
CA LYS A 150 40.20 -3.14 -16.84
C LYS A 150 39.33 -3.14 -15.59
N SER A 151 38.09 -3.59 -15.72
CA SER A 151 37.20 -3.84 -14.58
C SER A 151 36.74 -5.30 -14.52
N CYS A 152 36.58 -5.80 -13.30
CA CYS A 152 35.89 -7.04 -12.99
C CYS A 152 34.77 -6.74 -11.99
N GLU A 153 33.62 -7.38 -12.19
CA GLU A 153 32.47 -7.35 -11.31
C GLU A 153 32.14 -8.76 -10.86
N ALA A 154 32.08 -8.98 -9.55
CA ALA A 154 31.57 -10.19 -8.93
C ALA A 154 30.26 -9.88 -8.23
N ILE A 155 29.22 -10.66 -8.52
CA ILE A 155 27.90 -10.54 -7.90
C ILE A 155 27.65 -11.83 -7.12
N THR A 156 27.29 -11.70 -5.86
CA THR A 156 26.86 -12.80 -4.99
C THR A 156 25.43 -12.53 -4.54
N TYR A 157 24.54 -13.48 -4.80
CA TYR A 157 23.13 -13.40 -4.45
C TYR A 157 22.89 -13.96 -3.04
N PRO A 158 21.77 -13.60 -2.39
CA PRO A 158 21.43 -14.10 -1.05
C PRO A 158 21.31 -15.62 -0.94
N ASP A 159 21.00 -16.29 -2.06
CA ASP A 159 20.91 -17.76 -2.16
C ASP A 159 22.28 -18.46 -2.26
N GLY A 160 23.37 -17.70 -2.20
CA GLY A 160 24.74 -18.20 -2.30
C GLY A 160 25.23 -18.42 -3.73
N THR A 161 24.40 -18.19 -4.75
CA THR A 161 24.84 -18.21 -6.14
C THR A 161 25.64 -16.95 -6.47
N GLY A 162 26.45 -17.00 -7.52
CA GLY A 162 27.22 -15.84 -7.94
C GLY A 162 27.72 -15.93 -9.36
N LYS A 163 28.13 -14.78 -9.88
CA LYS A 163 28.73 -14.65 -11.20
C LYS A 163 29.84 -13.61 -11.16
N THR A 164 30.87 -13.86 -11.95
CA THR A 164 31.95 -12.90 -12.17
C THR A 164 32.03 -12.56 -13.65
N THR A 165 32.22 -11.29 -13.97
CA THR A 165 32.34 -10.78 -15.34
C THR A 165 33.47 -9.76 -15.37
N CYS A 166 34.36 -9.86 -16.36
CA CYS A 166 35.51 -8.98 -16.53
C CYS A 166 35.60 -8.46 -17.97
N ASP A 167 36.23 -7.30 -18.13
CA ASP A 167 36.52 -6.66 -19.43
C ASP A 167 37.79 -7.22 -20.15
#